data_AF-A0A7K8N2T9-F1
#
_entry.id   AF-A0A7K8N2T9-F1
#
_cell.length_a   1.000
_cell.length_b   1.000
_cell.length_c   1.000
_cell.angle_alpha   90.00
_cell.angle_beta   90.00
_cell.angle_gamma   90.00
#
_symmetry.space_group_name_H-M   'P 1'
#
loop_
_entity.id
_entity.type
_entity.pdbx_description
1 polymer ?
#
loop_
_entity_poly.entity_id
_entity_poly.type
_entity_poly.pdbx_seq_one_letter_code
_entity_poly.pdbx_strand_id
1 'polypeptide(L)'
;RLQGLQKLLTESVRFLAPYEVRQGQEAVARLQGALAARRQQLQPKKKFAFRALKKEAAPGSEQRPAEPARPSAAAPAPGYGSAEGEADGPPQCGFSRAEGEELELGPAELLQRDVALSELRGCRVRLRGNANTLRVRDCRGCTVLCGPVSTSVLVDGCSDCLLVLACQQLRTHRTRNSQFYVQVTSRAVIEDCTKVSFAPYSWNYPSIEKDFKSSGLDRSRNNWNTVDDFDWLARDKPSPNWNLIPEQERITFWD
;
A
#
# COMPACT_ATOMS: atom_id res chain seq x y z
N ARG A 1 -15.93 20.19 -6.44
CA ARG A 1 -15.60 18.77 -6.13
C ARG A 1 -16.04 18.37 -4.71
N LEU A 2 -15.55 18.99 -3.62
CA LEU A 2 -16.02 18.66 -2.24
C LEU A 2 -17.51 18.92 -1.96
N GLN A 3 -18.07 20.01 -2.47
CA GLN A 3 -19.51 20.28 -2.36
C GLN A 3 -20.36 19.18 -3.04
N GLY A 4 -19.83 18.52 -4.07
CA GLY A 4 -20.49 17.39 -4.72
C GLY A 4 -20.51 16.14 -3.85
N LEU A 5 -19.45 15.88 -3.09
CA LEU A 5 -19.40 14.77 -2.12
C LEU A 5 -20.36 14.99 -0.95
N GLN A 6 -20.46 16.22 -0.46
CA GLN A 6 -21.44 16.58 0.58
C GLN A 6 -22.87 16.38 0.07
N LYS A 7 -23.17 16.83 -1.15
CA LYS A 7 -24.48 16.64 -1.79
C LYS A 7 -24.83 15.16 -1.97
N LEU A 8 -23.89 14.36 -2.48
CA LEU A 8 -24.08 12.92 -2.68
C LEU A 8 -24.35 12.19 -1.35
N LEU A 9 -23.61 12.55 -0.30
CA LEU A 9 -23.83 12.00 1.04
C LEU A 9 -25.23 12.35 1.55
N THR A 10 -25.66 13.61 1.41
CA THR A 10 -27.00 14.08 1.80
C THR A 10 -28.11 13.35 1.04
N GLU A 11 -27.94 13.14 -0.26
CA GLU A 11 -28.89 12.40 -1.10
C GLU A 11 -28.95 10.90 -0.76
N SER A 12 -27.83 10.34 -0.27
CA SER A 12 -27.71 8.92 0.06
C SER A 12 -28.11 8.58 1.51
N VAL A 13 -28.37 9.56 2.38
CA VAL A 13 -28.68 9.34 3.82
C VAL A 13 -29.83 8.35 4.03
N ARG A 14 -30.82 8.35 3.13
CA ARG A 14 -32.00 7.47 3.23
C ARG A 14 -31.69 5.99 2.97
N PHE A 15 -30.54 5.69 2.40
CA PHE A 15 -30.12 4.34 1.99
C PHE A 15 -28.96 3.79 2.84
N LEU A 16 -28.43 4.59 3.78
CA LEU A 16 -27.25 4.27 4.56
C LEU A 16 -27.61 4.06 6.04
N ALA A 17 -26.89 3.18 6.73
CA ALA A 17 -27.06 3.00 8.17
C ALA A 17 -26.58 4.25 8.94
N PRO A 18 -27.14 4.55 10.14
CA PRO A 18 -26.75 5.73 10.93
C PRO A 18 -25.26 5.80 11.29
N TYR A 19 -24.57 4.66 11.31
CA TYR A 19 -23.12 4.60 11.51
C TYR A 19 -22.35 5.07 10.26
N GLU A 20 -22.75 4.60 9.07
CA GLU A 20 -22.13 4.95 7.79
C GLU A 20 -22.35 6.43 7.44
N VAL A 21 -23.53 6.97 7.78
CA VAL A 21 -23.81 8.41 7.63
C VAL A 21 -22.87 9.24 8.49
N ARG A 22 -22.65 8.85 9.76
CA ARG A 22 -21.70 9.54 10.66
C ARG A 22 -20.28 9.47 10.12
N GLN A 23 -19.82 8.29 9.71
CA GLN A 23 -18.50 8.10 9.13
C GLN A 23 -18.30 8.95 7.86
N GLY A 24 -19.29 9.01 6.98
CA GLY A 24 -19.28 9.85 5.79
C GLY A 24 -19.19 11.34 6.12
N GLN A 25 -19.96 11.80 7.11
CA GLN A 25 -19.95 13.19 7.57
C GLN A 25 -18.58 13.59 8.14
N GLU A 26 -17.99 12.73 8.98
CA GLU A 26 -16.65 12.92 9.53
C GLU A 26 -15.58 12.99 8.43
N ALA A 27 -15.66 12.10 7.43
CA ALA A 27 -14.73 12.10 6.31
C ALA A 27 -14.81 13.40 5.48
N VAL A 28 -16.03 13.89 5.20
CA VAL A 28 -16.23 15.16 4.48
C VAL A 28 -15.70 16.35 5.31
N ALA A 29 -15.98 16.39 6.61
CA ALA A 29 -15.50 17.44 7.51
C ALA A 29 -13.96 17.48 7.57
N ARG A 30 -13.32 16.31 7.67
CA ARG A 30 -11.85 16.18 7.66
C ARG A 30 -11.25 16.72 6.37
N LEU A 31 -11.83 16.39 5.21
CA LEU A 31 -11.35 16.89 3.91
C LEU A 31 -11.54 18.40 3.77
N GLN A 32 -12.64 18.95 4.28
CA GLN A 32 -12.86 20.41 4.32
C GLN A 32 -11.80 21.11 5.19
N GLY A 33 -11.49 20.55 6.36
CA GLY A 33 -10.45 21.05 7.26
C GLY A 33 -9.07 21.04 6.61
N ALA A 34 -8.67 19.92 6.01
CA ALA A 34 -7.39 19.79 5.31
C ALA A 34 -7.25 20.81 4.16
N LEU A 35 -8.33 21.02 3.39
CA LEU A 35 -8.33 22.00 2.30
C LEU A 35 -8.26 23.44 2.80
N ALA A 36 -8.93 23.77 3.91
CA ALA A 36 -8.82 25.08 4.55
C ALA A 36 -7.40 25.35 5.05
N ALA A 37 -6.79 24.39 5.75
CA ALA A 37 -5.41 24.48 6.23
C ALA A 37 -4.43 24.67 5.07
N ARG A 38 -4.57 23.89 3.98
CA ARG A 38 -3.69 24.03 2.81
C ARG A 38 -3.89 25.36 2.10
N ARG A 39 -5.12 25.88 2.02
CA ARG A 39 -5.39 27.23 1.49
C ARG A 39 -4.72 28.32 2.33
N GLN A 40 -4.72 28.18 3.66
CA GLN A 40 -4.08 29.15 4.55
C GLN A 40 -2.55 29.13 4.38
N GLN A 41 -1.95 27.95 4.24
CA GLN A 41 -0.51 27.80 3.98
C GLN A 41 -0.08 28.40 2.62
N LEU A 42 -0.97 28.34 1.62
CA LEU A 42 -0.71 28.87 0.28
C LEU A 42 -1.07 30.35 0.13
N GLN A 43 -1.55 31.04 1.18
CA GLN A 43 -1.76 32.48 1.09
C GLN A 43 -0.41 33.19 0.90
N PRO A 44 -0.27 34.04 -0.13
CA PRO A 44 0.96 34.79 -0.32
C PRO A 44 1.20 35.68 0.91
N LYS A 45 2.38 35.53 1.54
CA LYS A 45 2.78 36.42 2.64
C LYS A 45 2.68 37.85 2.14
N LYS A 46 1.92 38.70 2.84
CA LYS A 46 1.84 40.15 2.57
C LYS A 46 3.22 40.78 2.74
N LYS A 47 4.06 40.69 1.72
CA LYS A 47 5.22 41.54 1.51
C LYS A 47 4.81 42.59 0.49
N PHE A 48 5.32 43.81 0.63
CA PHE A 48 4.94 45.04 -0.07
C PHE A 48 3.78 45.82 0.58
N ALA A 49 4.06 46.36 1.77
CA ALA A 49 3.50 47.66 2.14
C ALA A 49 4.40 48.75 1.52
N PHE A 50 3.87 49.52 0.57
CA PHE A 50 4.57 50.68 0.01
C PHE A 50 4.52 51.84 1.01
N ARG A 51 5.66 52.17 1.63
CA ARG A 51 5.88 53.48 2.27
C ARG A 51 6.55 54.39 1.25
N ALA A 52 5.87 55.46 0.85
CA ALA A 52 6.40 56.47 -0.04
C ALA A 52 7.12 57.57 0.76
N LEU A 53 8.39 57.85 0.40
CA LEU A 53 9.07 59.12 0.67
C LEU A 53 9.95 59.48 -0.55
N LYS A 54 9.73 60.71 -1.05
CA LYS A 54 10.47 61.56 -2.01
C LYS A 54 11.97 61.71 -1.63
N LYS A 55 12.97 62.07 -2.47
CA LYS A 55 13.18 62.44 -3.91
C LYS A 55 14.72 62.58 -4.14
N GLU A 56 15.17 62.52 -5.41
CA GLU A 56 16.44 63.02 -6.02
C GLU A 56 17.70 62.14 -5.94
N ALA A 57 18.63 62.04 -6.92
CA ALA A 57 18.76 62.41 -8.35
C ALA A 57 19.92 61.55 -8.96
N ALA A 58 20.01 61.43 -10.29
CA ALA A 58 20.90 60.54 -11.08
C ALA A 58 22.30 61.16 -11.41
N PRO A 59 23.11 60.71 -12.40
CA PRO A 59 23.42 59.38 -13.00
C PRO A 59 24.96 59.13 -13.19
N GLY A 60 25.39 57.97 -13.71
CA GLY A 60 26.72 57.82 -14.32
C GLY A 60 27.15 56.39 -14.70
N SER A 61 27.28 56.13 -16.02
CA SER A 61 28.20 55.23 -16.76
C SER A 61 28.41 53.76 -16.32
N GLU A 62 28.62 52.74 -17.16
CA GLU A 62 28.43 52.39 -18.58
C GLU A 62 29.08 51.00 -18.76
N GLN A 63 28.39 50.05 -19.44
CA GLN A 63 28.94 49.06 -20.42
C GLN A 63 29.94 47.96 -19.95
N ARG A 64 29.92 46.69 -20.41
CA ARG A 64 29.68 46.11 -21.76
C ARG A 64 29.60 44.53 -21.70
N PRO A 65 29.53 43.74 -22.80
CA PRO A 65 28.50 42.70 -22.98
C PRO A 65 29.03 41.27 -23.25
N ALA A 66 28.13 40.27 -23.30
CA ALA A 66 27.95 39.30 -24.40
C ALA A 66 27.15 38.05 -23.95
N GLU A 67 26.22 37.64 -24.82
CA GLU A 67 25.40 36.42 -24.84
C GLU A 67 26.24 35.12 -24.75
N PRO A 68 25.67 33.98 -24.27
CA PRO A 68 24.98 33.09 -25.20
C PRO A 68 23.80 32.25 -24.67
N ALA A 69 22.93 31.91 -25.62
CA ALA A 69 22.21 30.64 -25.85
C ALA A 69 21.31 30.01 -24.77
N ARG A 70 20.04 29.84 -25.16
CA ARG A 70 19.05 28.93 -24.55
C ARG A 70 19.53 27.48 -24.57
N PRO A 71 19.13 26.68 -23.57
CA PRO A 71 18.67 25.34 -23.87
C PRO A 71 17.22 25.06 -23.46
N SER A 72 16.65 24.18 -24.26
CA SER A 72 15.33 23.57 -24.24
C SER A 72 14.97 22.90 -22.92
N ALA A 73 13.69 22.99 -22.56
CA ALA A 73 13.06 22.19 -21.52
C ALA A 73 13.12 20.70 -21.90
N ALA A 74 13.87 19.92 -21.13
CA ALA A 74 13.79 18.47 -21.10
C ALA A 74 12.82 18.05 -19.98
N ALA A 75 11.85 17.21 -20.32
CA ALA A 75 10.97 16.54 -19.38
C ALA A 75 11.77 15.55 -18.50
N PRO A 76 11.56 15.51 -17.18
CA PRO A 76 12.06 14.39 -16.37
C PRO A 76 11.09 13.20 -16.48
N ALA A 77 11.64 12.07 -16.92
CA ALA A 77 11.10 10.72 -16.69
C ALA A 77 10.94 10.44 -15.17
N PRO A 78 10.09 9.47 -14.77
CA PRO A 78 9.73 9.28 -13.36
C PRO A 78 10.92 8.73 -12.57
N GLY A 79 11.57 9.62 -11.82
CA GLY A 79 12.59 9.28 -10.84
C GLY A 79 11.94 8.74 -9.56
N TYR A 80 12.42 7.58 -9.13
CA TYR A 80 12.31 7.06 -7.77
C TYR A 80 12.65 8.17 -6.76
N GLY A 81 11.65 8.63 -6.01
CA GLY A 81 11.81 9.54 -4.89
C GLY A 81 11.72 8.78 -3.58
N SER A 82 12.87 8.38 -3.05
CA SER A 82 13.04 8.09 -1.62
C SER A 82 12.80 9.38 -0.83
N ALA A 83 11.62 9.50 -0.25
CA ALA A 83 11.30 10.53 0.73
C ALA A 83 11.19 9.87 2.10
N GLU A 84 12.33 9.79 2.81
CA GLU A 84 12.29 9.70 4.25
C GLU A 84 11.92 11.08 4.82
N GLY A 85 10.91 11.09 5.69
CA GLY A 85 10.68 12.17 6.66
C GLY A 85 9.58 13.16 6.31
N GLU A 86 8.32 12.83 6.67
CA GLU A 86 7.46 13.72 7.46
C GLU A 86 6.25 12.92 7.96
N ALA A 87 6.31 12.57 9.25
CA ALA A 87 5.27 11.88 9.98
C ALA A 87 4.22 12.90 10.45
N ASP A 88 3.06 12.93 9.78
CA ASP A 88 1.80 13.40 10.38
C ASP A 88 0.60 12.64 9.78
N GLY A 89 0.70 11.32 9.86
CA GLY A 89 -0.42 10.39 9.70
C GLY A 89 -0.52 9.51 10.95
N PRO A 90 -1.67 8.89 11.23
CA PRO A 90 -1.75 7.90 12.30
C PRO A 90 -0.63 6.87 12.14
N PRO A 91 -0.03 6.38 13.25
CA PRO A 91 1.13 5.50 13.19
C PRO A 91 0.87 4.37 12.19
N GLN A 92 1.74 4.25 11.17
CA GLN A 92 1.65 3.15 10.22
C GLN A 92 1.80 1.86 11.01
N CYS A 93 0.75 1.04 11.03
CA CYS A 93 0.81 -0.28 11.62
C CYS A 93 1.67 -1.15 10.71
N GLY A 94 2.74 -1.75 11.25
CA GLY A 94 3.65 -2.60 10.49
C GLY A 94 5.12 -2.33 10.78
N PHE A 95 5.98 -2.80 9.89
CA PHE A 95 7.43 -2.81 10.07
C PHE A 95 8.14 -2.32 8.81
N SER A 96 9.23 -1.57 9.01
CA SER A 96 10.02 -1.02 7.92
C SER A 96 11.50 -1.12 8.21
N ARG A 97 12.31 -1.43 7.19
CA ARG A 97 13.78 -1.36 7.22
C ARG A 97 14.44 -2.16 8.37
N ALA A 98 13.89 -3.32 8.71
CA ALA A 98 14.50 -4.26 9.65
C ALA A 98 15.27 -5.36 8.91
N GLU A 99 16.26 -5.96 9.57
CA GLU A 99 17.11 -6.99 8.98
C GLU A 99 17.43 -8.10 9.98
N GLY A 100 17.16 -9.36 9.61
CA GLY A 100 17.48 -10.55 10.41
C GLY A 100 16.66 -10.68 11.70
N GLU A 101 15.61 -9.88 11.88
CA GLU A 101 14.79 -9.84 13.09
C GLU A 101 13.54 -10.73 13.02
N GLU A 102 13.11 -11.20 14.19
CA GLU A 102 11.75 -11.73 14.38
C GLU A 102 10.81 -10.60 14.82
N LEU A 103 9.77 -10.36 14.04
CA LEU A 103 8.83 -9.25 14.22
C LEU A 103 7.43 -9.79 14.42
N GLU A 104 6.68 -9.22 15.36
CA GLU A 104 5.35 -9.71 15.69
C GLU A 104 4.35 -8.58 15.94
N LEU A 105 3.14 -8.71 15.39
CA LEU A 105 1.99 -7.88 15.75
C LEU A 105 0.85 -8.77 16.23
N GLY A 106 0.26 -8.38 17.37
CA GLY A 106 -0.83 -9.10 18.00
C GLY A 106 -2.22 -8.63 17.58
N PRO A 107 -3.28 -9.27 18.11
CA PRO A 107 -4.66 -8.99 17.70
C PRO A 107 -5.10 -7.54 17.99
N ALA A 108 -4.61 -6.95 19.08
CA ALA A 108 -4.95 -5.56 19.46
C ALA A 108 -4.36 -4.53 18.49
N GLU A 109 -3.20 -4.83 17.92
CA GLU A 109 -2.51 -3.95 16.98
C GLU A 109 -3.08 -4.07 15.56
N LEU A 110 -3.57 -5.26 15.21
CA LEU A 110 -4.04 -5.57 13.86
C LEU A 110 -5.52 -5.24 13.62
N LEU A 111 -6.36 -5.25 14.66
CA LEU A 111 -7.83 -5.23 14.57
C LEU A 111 -8.37 -4.22 13.54
N GLN A 112 -8.69 -4.71 12.33
CA GLN A 112 -9.21 -3.92 11.20
C GLN A 112 -8.32 -2.73 10.79
N ARG A 113 -7.00 -2.84 10.98
CA ARG A 113 -6.02 -1.84 10.54
C ARG A 113 -5.33 -2.24 9.25
N ASP A 114 -4.87 -1.24 8.52
CA ASP A 114 -4.02 -1.42 7.34
C ASP A 114 -2.58 -1.62 7.79
N VAL A 115 -1.96 -2.72 7.37
CA VAL A 115 -0.61 -3.12 7.75
C VAL A 115 0.35 -2.97 6.58
N ALA A 116 1.51 -2.38 6.82
CA ALA A 116 2.57 -2.23 5.82
C ALA A 116 3.87 -2.88 6.29
N LEU A 117 4.41 -3.79 5.48
CA LEU A 117 5.74 -4.37 5.64
C LEU A 117 6.60 -3.83 4.50
N SER A 118 7.64 -3.06 4.80
CA SER A 118 8.47 -2.40 3.79
C SER A 118 9.95 -2.65 4.01
N GLU A 119 10.68 -2.96 2.93
CA GLU A 119 12.15 -2.96 2.94
C GLU A 119 12.77 -3.90 3.99
N LEU A 120 12.09 -5.00 4.30
CA LEU A 120 12.57 -6.01 5.26
C LEU A 120 13.55 -6.98 4.60
N ARG A 121 14.58 -7.42 5.34
CA ARG A 121 15.61 -8.33 4.83
C ARG A 121 15.85 -9.49 5.78
N GLY A 122 15.64 -10.73 5.33
CA GLY A 122 15.90 -11.91 6.17
C GLY A 122 15.05 -11.97 7.45
N CYS A 123 13.93 -11.24 7.51
CA CYS A 123 13.09 -11.15 8.69
C CYS A 123 12.04 -12.26 8.73
N ARG A 124 11.65 -12.67 9.94
CA ARG A 124 10.49 -13.52 10.18
C ARG A 124 9.38 -12.71 10.84
N VAL A 125 8.32 -12.44 10.09
CA VAL A 125 7.20 -11.60 10.54
C VAL A 125 6.00 -12.48 10.87
N ARG A 126 5.43 -12.34 12.07
CA ARG A 126 4.22 -13.04 12.52
C ARG A 126 3.12 -12.02 12.83
N LEU A 127 2.04 -12.04 12.05
CA LEU A 127 0.89 -11.16 12.22
C LEU A 127 -0.30 -11.99 12.71
N ARG A 128 -0.47 -12.09 14.03
CA ARG A 128 -1.54 -12.89 14.66
C ARG A 128 -2.75 -12.02 14.95
N GLY A 129 -3.76 -12.10 14.09
CA GLY A 129 -4.96 -11.32 14.23
C GLY A 129 -5.65 -11.09 12.91
N ASN A 130 -6.51 -10.08 12.89
CA ASN A 130 -7.31 -9.71 11.75
C ASN A 130 -6.94 -8.31 11.27
N ALA A 131 -6.18 -8.22 10.19
CA ALA A 131 -5.90 -6.97 9.51
C ALA A 131 -7.02 -6.63 8.51
N ASN A 132 -7.19 -5.34 8.21
CA ASN A 132 -8.08 -4.90 7.14
C ASN A 132 -7.44 -5.10 5.76
N THR A 133 -6.24 -4.54 5.55
CA THR A 133 -5.42 -4.73 4.35
C THR A 133 -3.97 -5.03 4.75
N LEU A 134 -3.24 -5.76 3.91
CA LEU A 134 -1.80 -5.97 4.07
C LEU A 134 -1.07 -5.53 2.80
N ARG A 135 0.02 -4.78 2.97
CA ARG A 135 0.94 -4.43 1.89
C ARG A 135 2.33 -4.92 2.25
N VAL A 136 2.93 -5.72 1.38
CA VAL A 136 4.30 -6.21 1.51
C VAL A 136 5.09 -5.63 0.34
N ARG A 137 6.07 -4.79 0.63
CA ARG A 137 6.83 -4.04 -0.38
C ARG A 137 8.33 -4.21 -0.20
N ASP A 138 9.02 -4.46 -1.30
CA ASP A 138 10.49 -4.45 -1.38
C ASP A 138 11.18 -5.33 -0.30
N CYS A 139 10.53 -6.43 0.10
CA CYS A 139 11.04 -7.38 1.09
C CYS A 139 11.86 -8.49 0.43
N ARG A 140 12.96 -8.93 1.07
CA ARG A 140 13.87 -9.94 0.52
C ARG A 140 14.25 -11.01 1.52
N GLY A 141 14.16 -12.28 1.15
CA GLY A 141 14.55 -13.38 2.04
C GLY A 141 13.66 -13.50 3.29
N CYS A 142 12.46 -12.92 3.27
CA CYS A 142 11.61 -12.83 4.46
C CYS A 142 10.59 -13.97 4.52
N THR A 143 10.25 -14.40 5.73
CA THR A 143 9.10 -15.26 6.01
C THR A 143 8.01 -14.44 6.64
N VAL A 144 6.86 -14.30 5.98
CA VAL A 144 5.70 -13.56 6.51
C VAL A 144 4.55 -14.52 6.75
N LEU A 145 4.20 -14.69 8.03
CA LEU A 145 3.03 -15.44 8.48
C LEU A 145 1.95 -14.45 8.87
N CYS A 146 0.84 -14.42 8.13
CA CYS A 146 -0.26 -13.48 8.39
C CYS A 146 -1.59 -14.20 8.55
N GLY A 147 -2.33 -13.80 9.57
CA GLY A 147 -3.70 -14.24 9.78
C GLY A 147 -4.65 -13.71 8.69
N PRO A 148 -5.96 -13.98 8.84
CA PRO A 148 -6.98 -13.58 7.89
C PRO A 148 -7.04 -12.06 7.69
N VAL A 149 -6.82 -11.63 6.45
CA VAL A 149 -6.93 -10.24 6.01
C VAL A 149 -8.32 -10.03 5.41
N SER A 150 -9.05 -9.05 5.95
CA SER A 150 -10.46 -8.87 5.61
C SER A 150 -10.70 -8.51 4.16
N THR A 151 -9.79 -7.79 3.51
CA THR A 151 -9.97 -7.33 2.12
C THR A 151 -8.92 -7.89 1.18
N SER A 152 -7.78 -7.21 1.02
CA SER A 152 -6.79 -7.51 0.00
C SER A 152 -5.37 -7.51 0.55
N VAL A 153 -4.53 -8.30 -0.12
CA VAL A 153 -3.10 -8.30 0.08
C VAL A 153 -2.43 -7.85 -1.22
N LEU A 154 -1.54 -6.87 -1.10
CA LEU A 154 -0.67 -6.41 -2.18
C LEU A 154 0.77 -6.81 -1.86
N VAL A 155 1.40 -7.56 -2.76
CA VAL A 155 2.82 -7.92 -2.69
C VAL A 155 3.52 -7.27 -3.88
N ASP A 156 4.51 -6.42 -3.64
CA ASP A 156 5.18 -5.65 -4.69
C ASP A 156 6.70 -5.62 -4.48
N GLY A 157 7.47 -5.96 -5.50
CA GLY A 157 8.93 -5.85 -5.47
C GLY A 157 9.64 -6.84 -4.53
N CYS A 158 9.00 -7.97 -4.19
CA CYS A 158 9.56 -8.94 -3.23
C CYS A 158 10.41 -10.01 -3.91
N SER A 159 11.43 -10.53 -3.21
CA SER A 159 12.25 -11.65 -3.73
C SER A 159 12.63 -12.65 -2.66
N ASP A 160 12.72 -13.93 -3.03
CA ASP A 160 13.19 -14.99 -2.12
C ASP A 160 12.37 -15.08 -0.83
N CYS A 161 11.09 -14.69 -0.91
CA CYS A 161 10.20 -14.61 0.23
C CYS A 161 9.31 -15.84 0.32
N LEU A 162 8.94 -16.15 1.56
CA LEU A 162 7.90 -17.11 1.86
C LEU A 162 6.73 -16.37 2.52
N LEU A 163 5.55 -16.47 1.93
CA LEU A 163 4.39 -15.65 2.28
C LEU A 163 3.18 -16.55 2.55
N VAL A 164 2.72 -16.57 3.80
CA VAL A 164 1.55 -17.34 4.23
C VAL A 164 0.41 -16.38 4.56
N LEU A 165 -0.59 -16.33 3.67
CA LEU A 165 -1.56 -15.22 3.61
C LEU A 165 -2.99 -15.72 3.37
N ALA A 166 -3.98 -15.22 4.10
CA ALA A 166 -5.39 -15.45 3.81
C ALA A 166 -6.12 -14.13 3.51
N CYS A 167 -6.84 -14.02 2.40
CA CYS A 167 -7.49 -12.77 1.97
C CYS A 167 -8.63 -12.97 0.96
N GLN A 168 -9.33 -11.90 0.59
CA GLN A 168 -10.29 -11.96 -0.52
C GLN A 168 -9.60 -11.86 -1.87
N GLN A 169 -8.65 -10.92 -2.00
CA GLN A 169 -7.94 -10.63 -3.24
C GLN A 169 -6.45 -10.57 -2.98
N LEU A 170 -5.68 -11.32 -3.78
CA LEU A 170 -4.22 -11.26 -3.77
C LEU A 170 -3.75 -10.63 -5.08
N ARG A 171 -2.94 -9.57 -4.98
CA ARG A 171 -2.26 -8.97 -6.12
C ARG A 171 -0.76 -9.01 -5.89
N THR A 172 -0.05 -9.59 -6.82
CA THR A 172 1.40 -9.74 -6.76
C THR A 172 2.03 -9.06 -7.97
N HIS A 173 3.00 -8.20 -7.72
CA HIS A 173 3.68 -7.41 -8.74
C HIS A 173 5.20 -7.44 -8.53
N ARG A 174 6.00 -7.41 -9.61
CA ARG A 174 7.48 -7.35 -9.54
C ARG A 174 8.11 -8.36 -8.58
N THR A 175 7.54 -9.56 -8.45
CA THR A 175 7.95 -10.54 -7.44
C THR A 175 8.70 -11.70 -8.07
N ARG A 176 9.75 -12.19 -7.40
CA ARG A 176 10.68 -13.20 -7.94
C ARG A 176 10.98 -14.30 -6.93
N ASN A 177 11.10 -15.54 -7.39
CA ASN A 177 11.59 -16.68 -6.61
C ASN A 177 10.93 -16.81 -5.22
N SER A 178 9.61 -16.64 -5.15
CA SER A 178 8.88 -16.53 -3.87
C SER A 178 7.74 -17.53 -3.79
N GLN A 179 7.50 -18.04 -2.60
CA GLN A 179 6.49 -19.07 -2.34
C GLN A 179 5.30 -18.48 -1.58
N PHE A 180 4.10 -18.85 -2.01
CA PHE A 180 2.84 -18.33 -1.52
C PHE A 180 1.97 -19.48 -0.98
N TYR A 181 1.72 -19.49 0.32
CA TYR A 181 0.75 -20.39 0.97
C TYR A 181 -0.52 -19.61 1.25
N VAL A 182 -1.50 -19.73 0.37
CA VAL A 182 -2.59 -18.76 0.31
C VAL A 182 -3.97 -19.37 0.46
N GLN A 183 -4.86 -18.58 1.05
CA GLN A 183 -6.30 -18.77 0.93
C GLN A 183 -6.89 -17.52 0.31
N VAL A 184 -7.50 -17.67 -0.86
CA VAL A 184 -8.03 -16.54 -1.62
C VAL A 184 -9.49 -16.81 -1.99
N THR A 185 -10.43 -16.02 -1.48
CA THR A 185 -11.86 -16.29 -1.69
C THR A 185 -12.39 -15.79 -3.04
N SER A 186 -11.71 -14.81 -3.65
CA SER A 186 -12.06 -14.23 -4.96
C SER A 186 -11.02 -14.57 -6.02
N ARG A 187 -9.93 -13.80 -6.13
CA ARG A 187 -8.93 -13.95 -7.20
C ARG A 187 -7.52 -13.65 -6.72
N ALA A 188 -6.56 -14.43 -7.22
CA ALA A 188 -5.14 -14.17 -7.15
C ALA A 188 -4.65 -13.73 -8.54
N VAL A 189 -3.96 -12.59 -8.59
CA VAL A 189 -3.42 -12.02 -9.83
C VAL A 189 -1.93 -11.80 -9.67
N ILE A 190 -1.17 -12.14 -10.70
CA ILE A 190 0.26 -11.82 -10.81
C ILE A 190 0.52 -10.94 -12.04
N GLU A 191 1.48 -10.04 -11.94
CA GLU A 191 1.95 -9.16 -13.00
C GLU A 191 3.45 -8.92 -12.80
N ASP A 192 4.23 -8.93 -13.87
CA ASP A 192 5.69 -8.88 -13.86
C ASP A 192 6.26 -9.78 -12.77
N CYS A 193 5.94 -11.08 -12.80
CA CYS A 193 6.35 -12.08 -11.81
C CYS A 193 7.17 -13.19 -12.47
N THR A 194 8.06 -13.86 -11.72
CA THR A 194 8.82 -15.00 -12.26
C THR A 194 9.22 -15.97 -11.16
N LYS A 195 9.05 -17.28 -11.39
CA LYS A 195 9.33 -18.33 -10.41
C LYS A 195 8.57 -18.12 -9.10
N VAL A 196 7.28 -17.80 -9.19
CA VAL A 196 6.41 -17.76 -8.00
C VAL A 196 5.63 -19.06 -7.89
N SER A 197 5.47 -19.60 -6.69
CA SER A 197 4.82 -20.89 -6.50
C SER A 197 3.70 -20.80 -5.47
N PHE A 198 2.60 -21.51 -5.71
CA PHE A 198 1.40 -21.43 -4.88
C PHE A 198 1.06 -22.76 -4.22
N ALA A 199 0.63 -22.69 -2.96
CA ALA A 199 0.13 -23.80 -2.15
C ALA A 199 -1.06 -23.35 -1.29
N PRO A 200 -1.85 -24.28 -0.74
CA PRO A 200 -2.89 -23.94 0.23
C PRO A 200 -2.30 -23.28 1.48
N TYR A 201 -3.01 -22.30 2.04
CA TYR A 201 -2.72 -21.73 3.35
C TYR A 201 -2.64 -22.83 4.42
N SER A 202 -1.54 -22.89 5.16
CA SER A 202 -1.26 -23.95 6.14
C SER A 202 -0.87 -23.43 7.53
N TRP A 203 -0.96 -22.12 7.80
CA TRP A 203 -0.61 -21.58 9.11
C TRP A 203 -1.77 -21.66 10.11
N ASN A 204 -1.49 -22.25 11.27
CA ASN A 204 -2.46 -22.44 12.35
C ASN A 204 -1.92 -21.83 13.65
N TYR A 205 -2.77 -21.12 14.39
CA TYR A 205 -2.42 -20.56 15.71
C TYR A 205 -3.68 -20.43 16.58
N PRO A 206 -3.57 -20.30 17.92
CA PRO A 206 -4.71 -20.48 18.84
C PRO A 206 -5.97 -19.66 18.55
N SER A 207 -5.85 -18.42 18.03
CA SER A 207 -6.99 -17.55 17.73
C SER A 207 -7.43 -17.52 16.26
N ILE A 208 -6.88 -18.38 15.39
CA ILE A 208 -7.11 -18.33 13.94
C ILE A 208 -8.60 -18.44 13.55
N GLU A 209 -9.38 -19.29 14.23
CA GLU A 209 -10.82 -19.46 13.96
C GLU A 209 -11.60 -18.16 14.21
N LYS A 210 -11.26 -17.48 15.31
CA LYS A 210 -11.87 -16.18 15.66
C LYS A 210 -11.50 -15.12 14.64
N ASP A 211 -10.26 -15.12 14.16
CA ASP A 211 -9.76 -14.15 13.20
C ASP A 211 -10.37 -14.36 11.80
N PHE A 212 -10.59 -15.61 11.39
CA PHE A 212 -11.34 -15.93 10.17
C PHE A 212 -12.78 -15.43 10.29
N LYS A 213 -13.45 -15.70 11.41
CA LYS A 213 -14.82 -15.24 11.64
C LYS A 213 -14.93 -13.70 11.60
N SER A 214 -13.98 -12.99 12.21
CA SER A 214 -13.98 -11.51 12.19
C SER A 214 -13.62 -10.93 10.83
N SER A 215 -12.92 -11.69 9.96
CA SER A 215 -12.52 -11.23 8.63
C SER A 215 -13.64 -11.27 7.60
N GLY A 216 -14.68 -12.07 7.86
CA GLY A 216 -15.71 -12.38 6.88
C GLY A 216 -15.22 -13.24 5.72
N LEU A 217 -13.99 -13.79 5.78
CA LEU A 217 -13.52 -14.75 4.79
C LEU A 217 -14.25 -16.09 4.95
N ASP A 218 -14.81 -16.57 3.85
CA ASP A 218 -15.41 -17.89 3.78
C ASP A 218 -14.31 -18.96 3.62
N ARG A 219 -14.20 -19.87 4.61
CA ARG A 219 -13.22 -20.95 4.60
C ARG A 219 -13.51 -22.05 3.57
N SER A 220 -14.76 -22.15 3.13
CA SER A 220 -15.14 -23.10 2.08
C SER A 220 -14.70 -22.65 0.68
N ARG A 221 -14.42 -21.36 0.51
CA ARG A 221 -14.02 -20.76 -0.77
C ARG A 221 -12.52 -20.52 -0.80
N ASN A 222 -11.82 -21.29 -1.61
CA ASN A 222 -10.37 -21.16 -1.73
C ASN A 222 -9.87 -21.39 -3.16
N ASN A 223 -9.49 -20.30 -3.83
CA ASN A 223 -8.97 -20.26 -5.20
C ASN A 223 -7.44 -20.19 -5.24
N TRP A 224 -6.75 -20.77 -4.27
CA TRP A 224 -5.28 -20.78 -4.18
C TRP A 224 -4.57 -21.36 -5.41
N ASN A 225 -5.24 -22.26 -6.14
CA ASN A 225 -4.72 -22.93 -7.33
C ASN A 225 -5.13 -22.26 -8.65
N THR A 226 -5.86 -21.15 -8.61
CA THR A 226 -6.33 -20.41 -9.79
C THR A 226 -5.75 -19.00 -9.76
N VAL A 227 -4.66 -18.80 -10.51
CA VAL A 227 -3.90 -17.55 -10.53
C VAL A 227 -3.92 -16.97 -11.94
N ASP A 228 -4.42 -15.74 -12.06
CA ASP A 228 -4.46 -14.99 -13.32
C ASP A 228 -3.10 -14.31 -13.52
N ASP A 229 -2.41 -14.63 -14.61
CA ASP A 229 -1.17 -13.93 -15.02
C ASP A 229 -1.48 -12.88 -16.07
N PHE A 230 -1.30 -11.61 -15.71
CA PHE A 230 -1.67 -10.48 -16.55
C PHE A 230 -0.74 -10.29 -17.77
N ASP A 231 0.52 -10.72 -17.65
CA ASP A 231 1.50 -10.61 -18.74
C ASP A 231 1.40 -11.78 -19.73
N TRP A 232 0.68 -12.84 -19.37
CA TRP A 232 0.57 -14.05 -20.17
C TRP A 232 -0.71 -14.06 -21.01
N LEU A 233 -0.63 -13.51 -22.23
CA LEU A 233 -1.76 -13.40 -23.16
C LEU A 233 -2.13 -14.73 -23.84
N ALA A 234 -1.27 -15.75 -23.76
CA ALA A 234 -1.49 -17.04 -24.41
C ALA A 234 -2.45 -17.92 -23.59
N ARG A 235 -3.72 -17.95 -24.00
CA ARG A 235 -4.78 -18.72 -23.30
C ARG A 235 -4.62 -20.24 -23.40
N ASP A 236 -3.92 -20.71 -24.42
CA ASP A 236 -3.80 -22.15 -24.72
C ASP A 236 -2.60 -22.82 -24.03
N LYS A 237 -1.79 -22.06 -23.29
CA LYS A 237 -0.59 -22.56 -22.60
C LYS A 237 -0.57 -22.06 -21.16
N PRO A 238 -0.16 -22.90 -20.19
CA PRO A 238 0.05 -22.43 -18.83
C PRO A 238 1.14 -21.36 -18.81
N SER A 239 0.98 -20.36 -17.94
CA SER A 239 2.02 -19.36 -17.73
C SER A 239 3.30 -20.03 -17.18
N PRO A 240 4.48 -19.65 -17.68
CA PRO A 240 5.76 -20.10 -17.12
C PRO A 240 6.15 -19.35 -15.83
N ASN A 241 5.44 -18.28 -15.48
CA ASN A 241 5.83 -17.39 -14.38
C ASN A 241 5.43 -17.95 -13.01
N TRP A 242 4.46 -18.85 -12.98
CA TRP A 242 3.98 -19.48 -11.75
C TRP A 242 3.74 -20.98 -11.87
N ASN A 243 3.79 -21.67 -10.75
CA ASN A 243 3.44 -23.08 -10.64
C ASN A 243 2.79 -23.41 -9.29
N LEU A 244 2.35 -24.65 -9.13
CA LEU A 244 1.87 -25.17 -7.85
C LEU A 244 3.00 -25.91 -7.14
N ILE A 245 3.11 -25.75 -5.83
CA ILE A 245 4.06 -26.49 -5.01
C ILE A 245 3.57 -27.96 -4.89
N PRO A 246 4.38 -28.96 -5.25
CA PRO A 246 4.08 -30.37 -5.05
C PRO A 246 3.78 -30.68 -3.59
N GLU A 247 2.84 -31.59 -3.31
CA GLU A 247 2.40 -31.89 -1.94
C GLU A 247 3.53 -32.30 -1.00
N GLN A 248 4.52 -33.01 -1.52
CA GLN A 248 5.68 -33.53 -0.77
C GLN A 248 6.66 -32.41 -0.38
N GLU A 249 6.63 -31.28 -1.07
CA GLU A 249 7.49 -30.11 -0.84
C GLU A 249 6.79 -29.03 0.00
N ARG A 250 5.49 -29.21 0.33
CA ARG A 250 4.74 -28.22 1.08
C ARG A 250 5.16 -28.19 2.54
N ILE A 251 5.41 -26.99 3.03
CA ILE A 251 5.61 -26.74 4.46
C ILE A 251 4.26 -26.83 5.19
N THR A 252 4.20 -27.72 6.17
CA THR A 252 3.04 -27.96 7.04
C THR A 252 3.26 -27.49 8.47
N PHE A 253 4.50 -27.17 8.83
CA PHE A 253 4.90 -26.75 10.17
C PHE A 253 5.71 -25.45 10.09
N TRP A 254 5.30 -24.46 10.88
CA TRP A 254 5.77 -23.08 10.81
C TRP A 254 6.35 -22.56 12.13
N ASP A 255 6.71 -23.45 13.05
CA ASP A 255 7.44 -23.04 14.26
C ASP A 255 8.94 -22.96 13.98
#